data_AF-N8Y9V0-F1
#
_entry.id   AF-N8Y9V0-F1
#
_cell.length_a   1.000
_cell.length_b   1.000
_cell.length_c   1.000
_cell.angle_alpha   90.00
_cell.angle_beta   90.00
_cell.angle_gamma   90.00
#
_symmetry.space_group_name_H-M   'P 1'
#
loop_
_entity.id
_entity.type
_entity.pdbx_description
1 polymer ?
#
loop_
_entity_poly.entity_id
_entity_poly.type
_entity_poly.pdbx_seq_one_letter_code
_entity_poly.pdbx_strand_id
1 'polypeptide(L)'
;MNSIKKYSDLISYLNLVAISLIYINSYLSKNNHHAFSVDTIFLVFSSFLLVISLILKRKKSIFTNILSIILSVMMNYYNISISYQDWIDREQPSAFTK
;
A
#
# COMPACT_ATOMS: atom_id res chain seq x y z
N MET A 1 8.33 9.88 27.61
CA MET A 1 9.16 9.40 26.46
C MET A 1 8.90 7.93 26.08
N ASN A 2 8.80 7.00 27.04
CA ASN A 2 8.48 5.58 26.72
C ASN A 2 7.07 5.37 26.15
N SER A 3 6.08 6.16 26.59
CA SER A 3 4.72 6.15 26.05
C SER A 3 4.70 6.48 24.54
N ILE A 4 5.35 7.58 24.14
CA ILE A 4 5.43 8.02 22.74
C ILE A 4 6.02 6.92 21.83
N LYS A 5 7.09 6.27 22.28
CA LYS A 5 7.73 5.17 21.55
C LYS A 5 6.81 3.97 21.38
N LYS A 6 6.02 3.62 22.43
CA LYS A 6 5.03 2.55 22.37
C LYS A 6 3.89 2.87 21.40
N TYR A 7 3.41 4.12 21.40
CA TYR A 7 2.37 4.55 20.46
C TYR A 7 2.87 4.57 19.00
N SER A 8 4.11 4.97 18.76
CA SER A 8 4.74 4.89 17.43
C SER A 8 4.74 3.46 16.88
N ASP A 9 5.14 2.49 17.71
CA ASP A 9 5.14 1.09 17.30
C ASP A 9 3.70 0.61 17.01
N LEU A 10 2.74 0.93 17.89
CA LEU A 10 1.34 0.55 17.71
C LEU A 10 0.74 1.11 16.41
N ILE A 11 0.94 2.40 16.14
CA ILE A 11 0.41 3.06 14.93
C ILE A 11 1.01 2.42 13.68
N SER A 12 2.31 2.12 13.68
CA SER A 12 2.97 1.47 12.53
C SER A 12 2.41 0.06 12.28
N TYR A 13 2.12 -0.71 13.33
CA TYR A 13 1.47 -2.01 13.19
C TYR A 13 0.03 -1.89 12.69
N LEU A 14 -0.75 -0.95 13.23
CA LEU A 14 -2.13 -0.72 12.79
C LEU A 14 -2.18 -0.30 11.32
N ASN A 15 -1.25 0.55 10.88
CA ASN A 15 -1.12 0.93 9.48
C ASN A 15 -0.88 -0.29 8.58
N LEU A 16 0.08 -1.15 8.93
CA LEU A 16 0.37 -2.37 8.18
C LEU A 16 -0.86 -3.31 8.11
N VAL A 17 -1.58 -3.47 9.21
CA VAL A 17 -2.82 -4.27 9.24
C VAL A 17 -3.89 -3.64 8.35
N ALA A 18 -4.09 -2.32 8.40
CA ALA A 18 -5.07 -1.63 7.60
C ALA A 18 -4.79 -1.79 6.09
N ILE A 19 -3.54 -1.59 5.66
CA ILE A 19 -3.09 -1.82 4.29
C ILE A 19 -3.41 -3.26 3.86
N SER A 20 -3.03 -4.22 4.68
CA SER A 20 -3.24 -5.64 4.38
C SER A 20 -4.72 -5.99 4.21
N LEU A 21 -5.58 -5.50 5.11
CA LEU A 21 -7.02 -5.76 5.05
C LEU A 21 -7.67 -5.13 3.81
N ILE A 22 -7.28 -3.92 3.46
CA ILE A 22 -7.79 -3.22 2.27
C ILE A 22 -7.36 -3.96 1.00
N TYR A 23 -6.13 -4.46 0.94
CA TYR A 23 -5.64 -5.19 -0.22
C TYR A 23 -6.31 -6.55 -0.38
N ILE A 24 -6.52 -7.27 0.72
CA ILE A 24 -7.34 -8.49 0.72
C ILE A 24 -8.75 -8.16 0.23
N ASN A 25 -9.37 -7.10 0.72
CA ASN A 25 -10.72 -6.70 0.30
C ASN A 25 -10.78 -6.31 -1.18
N SER A 26 -9.78 -5.58 -1.67
CA SER A 26 -9.65 -5.20 -3.09
C SER A 26 -9.57 -6.43 -3.98
N TYR A 27 -8.73 -7.40 -3.59
CA TYR A 27 -8.57 -8.67 -4.29
C TYR A 27 -9.89 -9.47 -4.32
N LEU A 28 -10.56 -9.62 -3.19
CA LEU A 28 -11.84 -10.34 -3.09
C LEU A 28 -12.96 -9.66 -3.90
N SER A 29 -12.98 -8.33 -3.91
CA SER A 29 -14.03 -7.55 -4.59
C SER A 29 -13.79 -7.37 -6.09
N LYS A 30 -12.62 -7.81 -6.62
CA LYS A 30 -12.15 -7.51 -7.98
C LYS A 30 -12.24 -6.02 -8.35
N ASN A 31 -12.23 -5.13 -7.35
CA ASN A 31 -12.50 -3.71 -7.53
C ASN A 31 -11.20 -2.90 -7.47
N ASN A 32 -10.42 -3.00 -8.55
CA ASN A 32 -9.07 -2.44 -8.61
C ASN A 32 -9.06 -0.93 -8.90
N HIS A 33 -10.17 -0.35 -9.38
CA HIS A 33 -10.27 1.09 -9.65
C HIS A 33 -10.32 1.93 -8.37
N HIS A 34 -10.89 1.40 -7.28
CA HIS A 34 -10.94 2.10 -6.00
C HIS A 34 -9.62 2.06 -5.23
N ALA A 35 -8.66 1.25 -5.70
CA ALA A 35 -7.41 0.98 -4.99
C ALA A 35 -6.31 2.02 -5.31
N PHE A 36 -6.35 2.69 -6.46
CA PHE A 36 -5.27 3.61 -6.86
C PHE A 36 -5.12 4.85 -5.94
N SER A 37 -6.24 5.47 -5.54
CA SER A 37 -6.23 6.59 -4.60
C SER A 37 -5.86 6.16 -3.19
N VAL A 38 -6.28 4.96 -2.80
CA VAL A 38 -6.02 4.36 -1.49
C VAL A 38 -4.54 3.98 -1.34
N ASP A 39 -3.91 3.46 -2.39
CA ASP A 39 -2.48 3.13 -2.42
C ASP A 39 -1.61 4.37 -2.18
N THR A 40 -1.97 5.48 -2.82
CA THR A 40 -1.22 6.75 -2.68
C THR A 40 -1.32 7.28 -1.25
N ILE A 41 -2.49 7.19 -0.62
CA ILE A 41 -2.69 7.59 0.78
C ILE A 41 -1.80 6.74 1.70
N PHE A 42 -1.79 5.42 1.53
CA PHE A 42 -0.97 4.54 2.35
C PHE A 42 0.52 4.70 2.13
N LEU A 43 0.95 4.98 0.91
CA LEU A 43 2.34 5.30 0.60
C LEU A 43 2.80 6.57 1.33
N VAL A 44 2.02 7.65 1.22
CA VAL A 44 2.33 8.93 1.88
C VAL A 44 2.31 8.77 3.39
N PHE A 45 1.28 8.13 3.94
CA PHE A 45 1.14 7.94 5.38
C PHE A 45 2.26 7.05 5.96
N SER A 46 2.60 5.95 5.29
CA SER A 46 3.71 5.08 5.69
C SER A 46 5.06 5.79 5.61
N SER A 47 5.27 6.64 4.60
CA SER A 47 6.49 7.46 4.46
C SER A 47 6.60 8.49 5.59
N PHE A 48 5.49 9.13 5.95
CA PHE A 48 5.45 10.05 7.08
C PHE A 48 5.76 9.34 8.41
N LEU A 49 5.15 8.18 8.67
CA LEU A 49 5.44 7.36 9.84
C LEU A 49 6.89 6.86 9.88
N LEU A 50 7.48 6.57 8.71
CA LEU A 50 8.90 6.22 8.61
C LEU A 50 9.80 7.36 9.08
N VAL A 51 9.54 8.60 8.63
CA VAL A 51 10.30 9.79 9.07
C VAL A 51 10.21 9.96 10.59
N ILE A 52 9.01 9.87 11.17
CA ILE A 52 8.82 9.92 12.63
C ILE A 52 9.61 8.80 13.32
N SER A 53 9.55 7.58 12.79
CA SER A 53 10.22 6.41 13.37
C SER A 53 11.74 6.53 13.35
N LEU A 54 12.30 7.15 12.31
CA LEU A 54 13.72 7.46 12.19
C LEU A 54 14.14 8.50 13.24
N ILE A 55 13.38 9.58 13.39
CA ILE A 55 13.62 10.62 14.42
C ILE A 55 13.60 9.99 15.83
N LEU A 56 12.64 9.09 16.09
CA LEU A 56 12.51 8.38 17.38
C LEU A 56 13.46 7.19 17.54
N LYS A 57 14.26 6.86 16.52
CA LYS A 57 15.20 5.72 16.47
C LYS A 57 14.53 4.38 16.82
N ARG A 58 13.30 4.16 16.34
CA ARG A 58 12.49 2.95 16.62
C ARG A 58 12.65 1.90 15.53
N LYS A 59 13.60 0.97 15.71
CA LYS A 59 13.89 -0.10 14.73
C LYS A 59 12.65 -0.90 14.30
N LYS A 60 11.75 -1.24 15.25
CA LYS A 60 10.50 -1.98 14.97
C LYS A 60 9.54 -1.17 14.08
N SER A 61 9.28 0.08 14.46
CA SER A 61 8.48 1.00 13.64
C SER A 61 9.11 1.26 12.27
N ILE A 62 10.43 1.41 12.18
CA ILE A 62 11.14 1.58 10.90
C ILE A 62 10.89 0.37 9.98
N PHE A 63 11.11 -0.84 10.48
CA PHE A 63 10.90 -2.06 9.69
C PHE A 63 9.45 -2.21 9.21
N THR A 64 8.48 -1.99 10.11
CA THR A 64 7.04 -2.08 9.78
C THR A 64 6.60 -1.04 8.76
N ASN A 65 7.11 0.19 8.84
CA ASN A 65 6.81 1.24 7.87
C ASN A 65 7.47 0.96 6.50
N ILE A 66 8.71 0.42 6.47
CA ILE A 66 9.32 -0.02 5.21
C ILE A 66 8.48 -1.12 4.56
N LEU A 67 8.03 -2.11 5.33
CA LEU A 67 7.18 -3.18 4.82
C LEU A 67 5.84 -2.63 4.28
N SER A 68 5.24 -1.67 4.98
CA SER A 68 4.01 -0.98 4.55
C SER A 68 4.20 -0.24 3.23
N ILE A 69 5.34 0.44 3.03
CA ILE A 69 5.68 1.11 1.77
C ILE A 69 5.84 0.08 0.64
N ILE A 70 6.59 -1.00 0.87
CA ILE A 70 6.80 -2.05 -0.15
C ILE A 70 5.45 -2.64 -0.58
N LEU A 71 4.58 -2.99 0.37
CA LEU A 71 3.23 -3.47 0.08
C LEU A 71 2.45 -2.46 -0.76
N SER A 72 2.52 -1.17 -0.40
CA SER A 72 1.79 -0.12 -1.11
C SER A 72 2.27 0.06 -2.55
N VAL A 73 3.59 0.01 -2.78
CA VAL A 73 4.19 0.08 -4.12
C VAL A 73 3.79 -1.13 -4.96
N MET A 74 3.88 -2.34 -4.39
CA MET A 74 3.52 -3.57 -5.12
C MET A 74 2.05 -3.58 -5.54
N MET A 75 1.16 -3.14 -4.66
CA MET A 75 -0.26 -3.07 -4.99
C MET A 75 -0.55 -1.99 -6.03
N ASN A 76 0.11 -0.83 -5.94
CA ASN A 76 -0.03 0.21 -6.94
C ASN A 76 0.40 -0.29 -8.33
N TYR A 77 1.53 -1.00 -8.40
CA TYR A 77 1.99 -1.63 -9.65
C TYR A 77 0.99 -2.67 -10.19
N TYR A 78 0.43 -3.51 -9.31
CA TYR A 78 -0.59 -4.48 -9.68
C TYR A 78 -1.85 -3.80 -10.25
N ASN A 79 -2.33 -2.74 -9.59
CA ASN A 79 -3.50 -1.99 -10.03
C ASN A 79 -3.29 -1.30 -11.38
N ILE A 80 -2.11 -0.70 -11.62
CA ILE A 80 -1.75 -0.13 -12.92
C ILE A 80 -1.78 -1.22 -13.99
N SER A 81 -1.19 -2.38 -13.70
CA SER A 81 -1.10 -3.48 -14.65
C SER A 81 -2.48 -3.97 -15.08
N ILE A 82 -3.43 -4.07 -14.14
CA ILE A 82 -4.82 -4.44 -14.46
C ILE A 82 -5.52 -3.33 -15.25
N SER A 83 -5.41 -2.07 -14.80
CA SER A 83 -6.01 -0.95 -15.51
C SER A 83 -5.50 -0.84 -16.95
N TYR A 84 -4.23 -1.17 -17.19
CA TYR A 84 -3.64 -1.20 -18.52
C TYR A 84 -4.15 -2.39 -19.34
N GLN A 85 -4.29 -3.57 -18.74
CA GLN A 85 -4.90 -4.72 -19.40
C GLN A 85 -6.34 -4.44 -19.83
N ASP A 86 -7.16 -3.88 -18.93
CA ASP A 86 -8.55 -3.50 -19.23
C ASP A 86 -8.63 -2.45 -20.36
N TRP A 87 -7.62 -1.58 -20.45
CA TRP A 87 -7.51 -0.61 -21.54
C TRP A 87 -7.17 -1.29 -22.88
N ILE A 88 -6.20 -2.22 -22.91
CA ILE A 88 -5.88 -2.99 -24.12
C ILE A 88 -7.10 -3.79 -24.59
N ASP A 89 -7.77 -4.49 -23.68
CA ASP A 89 -8.93 -5.35 -24.02
C ASP A 89 -10.07 -4.53 -24.65
N ARG A 90 -10.21 -3.26 -24.26
CA ARG A 90 -11.21 -2.32 -24.79
C ARG A 90 -10.80 -1.68 -26.11
N GLU A 91 -9.56 -1.20 -26.23
CA GLU A 91 -9.12 -0.39 -27.38
C GLU A 91 -8.48 -1.22 -28.50
N GLN A 92 -7.94 -2.39 -28.19
CA GLN A 92 -7.23 -3.26 -29.13
C GLN A 92 -7.66 -4.73 -29.01
N PRO A 93 -8.95 -5.05 -29.22
CA PRO A 93 -9.46 -6.42 -29.07
C PRO A 93 -8.79 -7.43 -30.01
N SER A 94 -8.24 -6.99 -31.15
CA SER A 94 -7.52 -7.83 -32.11
C SER A 94 -6.07 -8.16 -31.72
N ALA A 95 -5.51 -7.53 -30.69
CA ALA A 95 -4.15 -7.80 -30.23
C ALA A 95 -3.99 -9.22 -29.63
N PHE A 96 -5.10 -9.87 -29.26
CA PHE A 96 -5.11 -11.21 -28.65
C PHE A 96 -5.61 -12.33 -29.57
N THR A 97 -6.04 -12.03 -30.81
CA THR A 97 -6.33 -13.05 -31.83
C THR A 97 -5.07 -13.37 -32.64
N LYS A 98 -4.37 -14.43 -32.24
CA LYS A 98 -3.57 -15.26 -33.15
C LYS A 98 -4.18 -16.64 -33.24
#